data_AF-A0A7X1I655-F1
#
_entry.id   AF-A0A7X1I655-F1
#
_cell.length_a   1.000
_cell.length_b   1.000
_cell.length_c   1.000
_cell.angle_alpha   90.00
_cell.angle_beta   90.00
_cell.angle_gamma   90.00
#
_symmetry.space_group_name_H-M   'P 1'
#
loop_
_entity.id
_entity.type
_entity.pdbx_description
1 polymer ?
#
loop_
_entity_poly.entity_id
_entity_poly.type
_entity_poly.pdbx_seq_one_letter_code
_entity_poly.pdbx_strand_id
1 'polypeptide(L)'
;MTLPVPTDPQETAPLPVTVSSAQTAVADMRATARWTVAATAAVGGVLLGGLPFAAIGKLHGGGDLALAVGGLAVAMAGVFWVIWATGEVLTPRFVTLTSLDGPGLAGLRAAVQREPEAFFGPFGASAAELDRSCRHHTQTAARIARLLVTETDDVRRARLTHWLGVARSNAAHARARRRALLELVHAWQVRATLRRARIHTLLASLLVVAGAVLFLLATDGG
;
A
#
# COMPACT_ATOMS: atom_id res chain seq x y z
N MET A 1 -11.38 -45.83 -42.36
CA MET A 1 -11.36 -44.36 -42.22
C MET A 1 -11.30 -44.07 -40.73
N THR A 2 -10.08 -44.02 -40.20
CA THR A 2 -9.75 -43.92 -38.77
C THR A 2 -9.62 -42.45 -38.39
N LEU A 3 -10.42 -41.98 -37.44
CA LEU A 3 -10.31 -40.64 -36.87
C LEU A 3 -9.04 -40.55 -36.01
N PRO A 4 -8.23 -39.49 -36.09
CA PRO A 4 -7.07 -39.32 -35.23
C PRO A 4 -7.51 -39.07 -33.78
N VAL A 5 -6.92 -39.85 -32.86
CA VAL A 5 -6.99 -39.66 -31.41
C VAL A 5 -6.24 -38.37 -31.05
N PRO A 6 -6.85 -37.42 -30.31
CA PRO A 6 -6.11 -36.29 -29.76
C PRO A 6 -5.17 -36.81 -28.67
N THR A 7 -3.90 -36.46 -28.82
CA THR A 7 -2.79 -36.68 -27.89
C THR A 7 -3.03 -36.03 -26.52
N ASP A 8 -2.39 -36.62 -25.51
CA ASP A 8 -2.46 -36.38 -24.07
C ASP A 8 -2.61 -34.92 -23.56
N PRO A 9 -3.17 -34.74 -22.34
CA PRO A 9 -3.35 -33.44 -21.72
C PRO A 9 -2.02 -32.72 -21.55
N GLN A 10 -1.99 -31.46 -21.99
CA GLN A 10 -0.90 -30.56 -21.70
C GLN A 10 -0.56 -30.62 -20.22
N GLU A 11 0.64 -31.10 -19.95
CA GLU A 11 1.35 -30.98 -18.69
C GLU A 11 1.35 -29.48 -18.32
N THR A 12 0.39 -29.09 -17.47
CA THR A 12 0.32 -27.75 -16.90
C THR A 12 1.58 -27.55 -16.08
N ALA A 13 2.59 -26.94 -16.69
CA ALA A 13 3.73 -26.39 -16.00
C ALA A 13 3.21 -25.61 -14.78
N PRO A 14 3.71 -25.87 -13.56
CA PRO A 14 3.30 -25.09 -12.41
C PRO A 14 3.64 -23.63 -12.68
N LEU A 15 2.61 -22.79 -12.80
CA LEU A 15 2.78 -21.34 -12.91
C LEU A 15 3.72 -20.92 -11.78
N PRO A 16 4.81 -20.19 -12.07
CA PRO A 16 5.69 -19.71 -11.03
C PRO A 16 4.81 -18.96 -10.02
N VAL A 17 4.79 -19.47 -8.79
CA VAL A 17 4.23 -18.76 -7.63
C VAL A 17 5.06 -17.49 -7.53
N THR A 18 4.54 -16.41 -8.11
CA THR A 18 5.11 -15.08 -8.01
C THR A 18 5.06 -14.73 -6.53
N VAL A 19 6.19 -14.91 -5.86
CA VAL A 19 6.45 -14.35 -4.54
C VAL A 19 6.06 -12.86 -4.67
N SER A 20 5.02 -12.50 -3.92
CA SER A 20 4.10 -11.39 -4.22
C SER A 20 4.84 -10.08 -4.50
N SER A 21 4.48 -9.38 -5.59
CA SER A 21 4.97 -8.03 -5.91
C SER A 21 4.84 -7.05 -4.73
N ALA A 22 3.89 -7.29 -3.82
CA ALA A 22 3.71 -6.53 -2.61
C ALA A 22 4.88 -6.69 -1.61
N GLN A 23 5.49 -7.87 -1.50
CA GLN A 23 6.64 -8.09 -0.62
C GLN A 23 7.88 -7.36 -1.15
N THR A 24 8.12 -7.39 -2.46
CA THR A 24 9.18 -6.62 -3.12
C THR A 24 8.98 -5.12 -2.93
N ALA A 25 7.76 -4.62 -3.14
CA ALA A 25 7.43 -3.21 -2.91
C ALA A 25 7.65 -2.78 -1.44
N VAL A 26 7.33 -3.64 -0.47
CA VAL A 26 7.57 -3.38 0.96
C VAL A 26 9.07 -3.31 1.28
N ALA A 27 9.88 -4.19 0.66
CA ALA A 27 11.33 -4.15 0.84
C ALA A 27 11.94 -2.85 0.28
N ASP A 28 11.53 -2.45 -0.92
CA ASP A 28 11.97 -1.19 -1.54
C ASP A 28 11.55 0.03 -0.72
N MET A 29 10.29 0.07 -0.24
CA MET A 29 9.82 1.15 0.63
C MET A 29 10.63 1.26 1.93
N ARG A 30 11.00 0.13 2.54
CA ARG A 30 11.86 0.12 3.74
C ARG A 30 13.27 0.61 3.43
N ALA A 31 13.82 0.24 2.26
CA ALA A 31 15.12 0.72 1.83
C ALA A 31 15.11 2.24 1.63
N THR A 32 14.12 2.78 0.91
CA THR A 32 13.96 4.23 0.71
C THR A 32 13.75 4.98 2.04
N ALA A 33 12.94 4.43 2.96
CA ALA A 33 12.73 5.01 4.28
C ALA A 33 14.03 5.08 5.10
N ARG A 34 14.85 4.02 5.08
CA ARG A 34 16.16 4.02 5.76
C ARG A 34 17.11 5.07 5.19
N TRP A 35 17.19 5.17 3.87
CA TRP A 35 18.06 6.16 3.21
C TRP A 35 17.62 7.61 3.45
N THR A 36 16.32 7.87 3.45
CA THR A 36 15.78 9.21 3.75
C THR A 36 16.03 9.61 5.21
N VAL A 37 15.85 8.70 6.17
CA VAL A 37 16.22 8.93 7.57
C VAL A 37 17.71 9.18 7.71
N ALA A 38 18.56 8.37 7.08
CA ALA A 38 20.01 8.54 7.12
C ALA A 38 20.46 9.89 6.54
N ALA A 39 19.91 10.29 5.37
CA ALA A 39 20.20 11.58 4.75
C ALA A 39 19.75 12.75 5.63
N THR A 40 18.56 12.67 6.21
CA THR A 40 18.03 13.72 7.08
C THR A 40 18.85 13.83 8.38
N ALA A 41 19.27 12.69 8.96
CA ALA A 41 20.15 12.65 10.11
C ALA A 41 21.53 13.24 9.79
N ALA A 42 22.08 13.00 8.60
CA ALA A 42 23.32 13.60 8.16
C ALA A 42 23.21 15.13 8.05
N VAL A 43 22.12 15.65 7.47
CA VAL A 43 21.84 17.09 7.41
C VAL A 43 21.72 17.69 8.82
N GLY A 44 20.99 17.02 9.72
CA GLY A 44 20.89 17.43 11.13
C GLY A 44 22.25 17.43 11.84
N GLY A 45 23.09 16.43 11.58
CA GLY A 45 24.46 16.36 12.10
C GLY A 45 25.35 17.50 11.59
N VAL A 46 25.24 17.86 10.32
CA VAL A 46 25.96 19.02 9.75
C VAL A 46 25.47 20.33 10.37
N LEU A 47 24.15 20.49 10.57
CA LEU A 47 23.57 21.67 11.22
C LEU A 47 24.05 21.81 12.67
N LEU A 48 24.12 20.70 13.43
CA LEU A 48 24.56 20.71 14.82
C LEU A 48 26.09 20.85 14.96
N GLY A 49 26.86 20.25 14.05
CA GLY A 49 28.31 20.16 14.15
C GLY A 49 29.09 21.24 13.38
N GLY A 50 28.55 21.77 12.27
CA GLY A 50 29.32 22.57 11.31
C GLY A 50 29.10 24.09 11.36
N LEU A 51 27.87 24.55 11.62
CA LEU A 51 27.50 25.97 11.45
C LEU A 51 27.59 26.84 12.72
N PRO A 52 27.22 26.38 13.93
CA PRO A 52 27.23 27.24 15.12
C PRO A 52 28.64 27.64 15.54
N PHE A 53 29.61 26.71 15.49
CA PHE A 53 30.96 26.96 16.03
C PHE A 53 31.78 27.97 15.23
N ALA A 54 31.54 28.10 13.92
CA ALA A 54 32.23 29.08 13.08
C ALA A 54 31.65 30.51 13.22
N ALA A 55 30.39 30.64 13.65
CA ALA A 55 29.66 31.92 13.67
C ALA A 55 29.56 32.58 15.05
N ILE A 56 29.87 31.86 16.14
CA ILE A 56 29.81 32.39 17.53
C ILE A 56 30.63 33.67 17.72
N GLY A 57 31.70 33.89 16.94
CA GLY A 57 32.52 35.10 17.01
C GLY A 57 31.94 36.36 16.35
N LYS A 58 30.81 36.27 15.62
CA LYS A 58 30.24 37.39 14.83
C LYS A 58 28.92 37.96 15.37
N LEU A 59 28.37 37.38 16.44
CA LEU A 59 27.06 37.78 16.97
C LEU A 59 27.18 39.03 17.86
N HIS A 60 26.76 40.18 17.35
CA HIS A 60 26.81 41.46 18.05
C HIS A 60 25.45 41.86 18.64
N GLY A 61 24.90 41.04 19.54
CA GLY A 61 23.70 41.41 20.31
C GLY A 61 22.76 40.26 20.67
N GLY A 62 21.93 40.46 21.69
CA GLY A 62 20.95 39.45 22.14
C GLY A 62 19.82 39.16 21.13
N GLY A 63 19.51 40.13 20.26
CA GLY A 63 18.53 39.97 19.18
C GLY A 63 19.00 38.97 18.12
N ASP A 64 20.24 39.12 17.64
CA ASP A 64 20.80 38.23 16.61
C ASP A 64 21.03 36.81 17.13
N LEU A 65 21.40 36.68 18.41
CA LEU A 65 21.49 35.38 19.07
C LEU A 65 20.12 34.68 19.13
N ALA A 66 19.06 35.40 19.52
CA ALA A 66 17.71 34.85 19.55
C ALA A 66 17.21 34.45 18.16
N LEU A 67 17.55 35.23 17.13
CA LEU A 67 17.18 34.96 15.74
C LEU A 67 17.94 33.75 15.17
N ALA A 68 19.23 33.62 15.46
CA ALA A 68 20.05 32.46 15.09
C ALA A 68 19.58 31.17 15.78
N VAL A 69 19.32 31.21 17.09
CA VAL A 69 18.79 30.07 17.85
C VAL A 69 17.39 29.70 17.36
N GLY A 70 16.55 30.70 17.06
CA GLY A 70 15.21 30.48 16.48
C GLY A 70 15.26 29.83 15.10
N GLY A 71 16.12 30.30 14.20
CA GLY A 71 16.31 29.71 12.87
C GLY A 71 16.79 28.26 12.92
N LEU A 72 17.73 27.96 13.83
CA LEU A 72 18.21 26.60 14.07
C LEU A 72 17.11 25.69 14.62
N ALA A 73 16.32 26.17 15.59
CA ALA A 73 15.20 25.42 16.15
C ALA A 73 14.13 25.10 15.11
N VAL A 74 13.82 26.05 14.22
CA VAL A 74 12.88 25.85 13.10
C VAL A 74 13.43 24.81 12.11
N ALA A 75 14.71 24.89 11.75
CA ALA A 75 15.34 23.89 10.88
C ALA A 75 15.29 22.49 11.49
N MET A 76 15.58 22.36 12.79
CA MET A 76 15.47 21.10 13.53
C MET A 76 14.04 20.56 13.60
N ALA A 77 13.04 21.43 13.82
CA ALA A 77 11.63 21.03 13.80
C ALA A 77 11.24 20.46 12.43
N GLY A 78 11.76 21.01 11.34
CA GLY A 78 11.55 20.49 9.98
C GLY A 78 12.13 19.08 9.79
N VAL A 79 13.34 18.85 10.31
CA VAL A 79 13.98 17.53 10.33
C VAL A 79 13.16 16.52 11.14
N PHE A 80 12.77 16.87 12.37
CA PHE A 80 11.93 16.00 13.21
C PHE A 80 10.59 15.69 12.55
N TRP A 81 9.98 16.66 11.88
CA TRP A 81 8.74 16.48 11.15
C TRP A 81 8.86 15.46 10.01
N VAL A 82 9.96 15.48 9.24
CA VAL A 82 10.23 14.47 8.19
C VAL A 82 10.37 13.08 8.78
N ILE A 83 11.13 12.96 9.88
CA ILE A 83 11.36 11.67 10.54
C ILE A 83 10.03 11.11 11.05
N TRP A 84 9.21 11.95 11.71
CA TRP A 84 7.89 11.58 12.18
C TRP A 84 6.96 11.14 11.03
N ALA A 85 6.86 11.94 9.97
CA ALA A 85 6.03 11.64 8.81
C ALA A 85 6.47 10.35 8.08
N THR A 86 7.77 10.06 8.07
CA THR A 86 8.32 8.81 7.51
C THR A 86 8.00 7.61 8.41
N GLY A 87 7.99 7.82 9.73
CA GLY A 87 7.60 6.82 10.73
C GLY A 87 6.17 6.31 10.56
N GLU A 88 5.21 7.19 10.25
CA GLU A 88 3.82 6.77 10.03
C GLU A 88 3.67 5.78 8.86
N VAL A 89 4.52 5.90 7.83
CA VAL A 89 4.52 5.01 6.65
C VAL A 89 4.97 3.59 7.00
N LEU A 90 5.79 3.43 8.05
CA LEU A 90 6.30 2.13 8.51
C LEU A 90 5.26 1.34 9.31
N THR A 91 4.16 1.96 9.74
CA THR A 91 3.09 1.26 10.47
C THR A 91 2.27 0.40 9.49
N PRO A 92 2.34 -0.95 9.58
CA PRO A 92 1.67 -1.82 8.63
C PRO A 92 0.14 -1.65 8.75
N ARG A 93 -0.47 -1.00 7.77
CA ARG A 93 -1.93 -0.95 7.65
C ARG A 93 -2.39 -2.22 6.95
N PHE A 94 -3.02 -3.12 7.68
CA PHE A 94 -3.71 -4.26 7.09
C PHE A 94 -4.82 -3.77 6.16
N VAL A 95 -4.67 -4.05 4.86
CA VAL A 95 -5.66 -3.69 3.84
C VAL A 95 -6.75 -4.76 3.83
N THR A 96 -7.98 -4.37 4.15
CA THR A 96 -9.15 -5.25 4.08
C THR A 96 -10.18 -4.64 3.14
N LEU A 97 -11.17 -5.41 2.71
CA LEU A 97 -12.25 -4.87 1.89
C LEU A 97 -13.06 -3.77 2.62
N THR A 98 -13.10 -3.82 3.95
CA THR A 98 -13.61 -2.74 4.83
C THR A 98 -12.80 -1.45 4.75
N SER A 99 -11.55 -1.50 4.27
CA SER A 99 -10.75 -0.30 4.05
C SER A 99 -11.29 0.59 2.93
N LEU A 100 -12.17 0.08 2.04
CA LEU A 100 -12.85 0.90 1.02
C LEU A 100 -13.66 2.07 1.62
N ASP A 101 -14.10 1.95 2.86
CA ASP A 101 -14.87 3.00 3.55
C ASP A 101 -13.98 4.11 4.13
N GLY A 102 -12.65 3.93 4.11
CA GLY A 102 -11.70 4.91 4.61
C GLY A 102 -11.69 6.23 3.79
N PRO A 103 -11.42 7.39 4.41
CA PRO A 103 -11.45 8.69 3.74
C PRO A 103 -10.39 8.81 2.62
N GLY A 104 -9.28 8.08 2.72
CA GLY A 104 -8.21 8.08 1.71
C GLY A 104 -8.57 7.40 0.38
N LEU A 105 -9.71 6.69 0.33
CA LEU A 105 -10.17 5.91 -0.83
C LEU A 105 -11.45 6.48 -1.45
N ALA A 106 -11.84 7.71 -1.10
CA ALA A 106 -13.05 8.35 -1.63
C ALA A 106 -13.09 8.39 -3.17
N GLY A 107 -11.95 8.61 -3.83
CA GLY A 107 -11.85 8.58 -5.30
C GLY A 107 -12.11 7.18 -5.88
N LEU A 108 -11.59 6.13 -5.25
CA LEU A 108 -11.86 4.75 -5.65
C LEU A 108 -13.34 4.40 -5.40
N ARG A 109 -13.89 4.82 -4.25
CA ARG A 109 -15.31 4.59 -3.93
C ARG A 109 -16.24 5.25 -4.94
N ALA A 110 -15.93 6.49 -5.34
CA ALA A 110 -16.70 7.19 -6.38
C ALA A 110 -16.62 6.47 -7.73
N ALA A 111 -15.46 5.91 -8.09
CA ALA A 111 -15.32 5.11 -9.31
C ALA A 111 -16.13 3.79 -9.22
N VAL A 112 -16.05 3.09 -8.09
CA VAL A 112 -16.80 1.86 -7.83
C VAL A 112 -18.31 2.10 -7.82
N GLN A 113 -18.77 3.22 -7.27
CA GLN A 113 -20.18 3.60 -7.27
C GLN A 113 -20.72 3.95 -8.66
N ARG A 114 -19.88 4.45 -9.58
CA ARG A 114 -20.29 4.71 -10.96
C ARG A 114 -20.49 3.43 -11.77
N GLU A 115 -19.60 2.45 -11.59
CA GLU A 115 -19.58 1.24 -12.41
C GLU A 115 -19.40 -0.04 -11.57
N PRO A 116 -20.35 -0.36 -10.67
CA PRO A 116 -20.19 -1.48 -9.73
C PRO A 116 -20.00 -2.83 -10.44
N GLU A 117 -20.64 -3.03 -11.58
CA GLU A 117 -20.57 -4.26 -12.37
C GLU A 117 -19.17 -4.53 -12.93
N ALA A 118 -18.42 -3.47 -13.29
CA ALA A 118 -17.06 -3.62 -13.79
C ALA A 118 -16.11 -4.18 -12.71
N PHE A 119 -16.34 -3.79 -11.45
CA PHE A 119 -15.53 -4.16 -10.30
C PHE A 119 -15.94 -5.51 -9.69
N PHE A 120 -17.23 -5.71 -9.43
CA PHE A 120 -17.74 -6.88 -8.72
C PHE A 120 -18.26 -8.00 -9.64
N GLY A 121 -18.57 -7.70 -10.90
CA GLY A 121 -19.11 -8.65 -11.86
C GLY A 121 -20.47 -9.23 -11.42
N PRO A 122 -20.76 -10.50 -11.71
CA PRO A 122 -22.05 -11.12 -11.38
C PRO A 122 -22.21 -11.44 -9.88
N PHE A 123 -21.22 -11.10 -9.04
CA PHE A 123 -21.16 -11.51 -7.64
C PHE A 123 -21.74 -10.47 -6.66
N GLY A 124 -22.34 -9.40 -7.17
CA GLY A 124 -23.04 -8.36 -6.40
C GLY A 124 -22.64 -6.94 -6.81
N ALA A 125 -23.12 -5.95 -6.06
CA ALA A 125 -22.82 -4.53 -6.23
C ALA A 125 -21.95 -3.96 -5.11
N SER A 126 -21.55 -4.78 -4.12
CA SER A 126 -20.73 -4.34 -2.99
C SER A 126 -19.65 -5.35 -2.60
N ALA A 127 -18.63 -4.87 -1.88
CA ALA A 127 -17.57 -5.73 -1.35
C ALA A 127 -18.09 -6.76 -0.34
N ALA A 128 -19.13 -6.42 0.42
CA ALA A 128 -19.78 -7.33 1.36
C ALA A 128 -20.53 -8.46 0.64
N GLU A 129 -21.19 -8.15 -0.48
CA GLU A 129 -21.86 -9.14 -1.33
C GLU A 129 -20.87 -10.06 -2.03
N LEU A 130 -19.76 -9.51 -2.55
CA LEU A 130 -18.69 -10.32 -3.13
C LEU A 130 -18.11 -11.29 -2.09
N ASP A 131 -17.85 -10.84 -0.86
CA ASP A 131 -17.35 -11.71 0.20
C ASP A 131 -18.38 -12.78 0.61
N ARG A 132 -19.68 -12.42 0.66
CA ARG A 132 -20.78 -13.36 0.90
C ARG A 132 -20.88 -14.41 -0.21
N SER A 133 -20.76 -14.00 -1.47
CA SER A 133 -20.76 -14.90 -2.64
C SER A 133 -19.57 -15.85 -2.63
N CYS A 134 -18.38 -15.34 -2.30
CA CYS A 134 -17.16 -16.14 -2.16
C CYS A 134 -17.32 -17.23 -1.08
N ARG A 135 -17.89 -16.87 0.07
CA ARG A 135 -18.22 -17.81 1.16
C ARG A 135 -19.26 -18.83 0.71
N HIS A 136 -20.33 -18.38 0.06
CA HIS A 136 -21.40 -19.24 -0.42
C HIS A 136 -20.89 -20.31 -1.39
N HIS A 137 -20.17 -19.93 -2.46
CA HIS A 137 -19.64 -20.90 -3.43
C HIS A 137 -18.62 -21.87 -2.81
N THR A 138 -17.81 -21.39 -1.87
CA THR A 138 -16.86 -22.26 -1.14
C THR A 138 -17.59 -23.30 -0.28
N GLN A 139 -18.64 -22.87 0.44
CA GLN A 139 -19.46 -23.76 1.28
C GLN A 139 -20.24 -24.77 0.42
N THR A 140 -20.81 -24.33 -0.70
CA THR A 140 -21.53 -25.21 -1.64
C THR A 140 -20.60 -26.26 -2.23
N ALA A 141 -19.40 -25.89 -2.67
CA ALA A 141 -18.40 -26.85 -3.16
C ALA A 141 -18.01 -27.87 -2.07
N ALA A 142 -17.80 -27.42 -0.83
CA ALA A 142 -17.49 -28.31 0.29
C ALA A 142 -18.67 -29.25 0.62
N ARG A 143 -19.91 -28.77 0.56
CA ARG A 143 -21.11 -29.59 0.77
C ARG A 143 -21.26 -30.65 -0.32
N ILE A 144 -21.11 -30.29 -1.59
CA ILE A 144 -21.19 -31.25 -2.71
C ILE A 144 -20.07 -32.29 -2.61
N ALA A 145 -18.85 -31.87 -2.28
CA ALA A 145 -17.73 -32.79 -2.08
C ALA A 145 -18.01 -33.80 -0.96
N ARG A 146 -18.66 -33.39 0.14
CA ARG A 146 -19.08 -34.31 1.21
C ARG A 146 -20.13 -35.32 0.73
N LEU A 147 -21.14 -34.87 -0.03
CA LEU A 147 -22.17 -35.77 -0.58
C LEU A 147 -21.58 -36.81 -1.54
N LEU A 148 -20.56 -36.42 -2.31
CA LEU A 148 -19.90 -37.28 -3.28
C LEU A 148 -19.15 -38.46 -2.63
N VAL A 149 -18.67 -38.29 -1.40
CA VAL A 149 -18.00 -39.36 -0.64
C VAL A 149 -18.98 -40.46 -0.22
N THR A 150 -20.23 -40.09 0.10
CA THR A 150 -21.26 -41.04 0.57
C THR A 150 -22.12 -41.62 -0.56
N GLU A 151 -22.14 -40.99 -1.73
CA GLU A 151 -22.97 -41.43 -2.85
C GLU A 151 -22.39 -42.69 -3.51
N THR A 152 -23.20 -43.73 -3.70
CA THR A 152 -22.79 -45.00 -4.30
C THR A 152 -23.31 -45.18 -5.74
N ASP A 153 -24.39 -44.49 -6.10
CA ASP A 153 -24.99 -44.51 -7.45
C ASP A 153 -24.11 -43.73 -8.45
N ASP A 154 -23.68 -44.41 -9.52
CA ASP A 154 -22.80 -43.86 -10.55
C ASP A 154 -23.43 -42.71 -11.33
N VAL A 155 -24.75 -42.74 -11.58
CA VAL A 155 -25.46 -41.69 -12.31
C VAL A 155 -25.52 -40.42 -11.46
N ARG A 156 -25.84 -40.57 -10.16
CA ARG A 156 -25.85 -39.43 -9.22
C ARG A 156 -24.45 -38.91 -8.95
N ARG A 157 -23.45 -39.79 -8.84
CA ARG A 157 -22.04 -39.43 -8.67
C ARG A 157 -21.51 -38.63 -9.88
N ALA A 158 -21.87 -39.01 -11.11
CA ALA A 158 -21.52 -38.25 -12.31
C ALA A 158 -22.11 -36.83 -12.28
N ARG A 159 -23.40 -36.69 -11.90
CA ARG A 159 -24.04 -35.37 -11.74
C ARG A 159 -23.40 -34.53 -10.65
N LEU A 160 -23.13 -35.12 -9.48
CA LEU A 160 -22.48 -34.41 -8.36
C LEU A 160 -21.06 -33.96 -8.73
N THR A 161 -20.31 -34.78 -9.47
CA THR A 161 -18.99 -34.42 -10.00
C THR A 161 -19.07 -33.19 -10.92
N HIS A 162 -20.04 -33.18 -11.84
CA HIS A 162 -20.27 -32.05 -12.73
C HIS A 162 -20.57 -30.76 -11.94
N TRP A 163 -21.53 -30.81 -11.01
CA TRP A 163 -21.90 -29.65 -10.18
C TRP A 163 -20.77 -29.19 -9.25
N LEU A 164 -19.93 -30.10 -8.76
CA LEU A 164 -18.73 -29.76 -7.99
C LEU A 164 -17.74 -28.97 -8.85
N GLY A 165 -17.56 -29.36 -10.11
CA GLY A 165 -16.75 -28.63 -11.08
C GLY A 165 -17.23 -27.19 -11.28
N VAL A 166 -18.55 -27.02 -11.51
CA VAL A 166 -19.17 -25.70 -11.65
C VAL A 166 -19.00 -24.86 -10.37
N ALA A 167 -19.27 -25.43 -9.20
CA ALA A 167 -19.13 -24.73 -7.92
C ALA A 167 -17.68 -24.30 -7.64
N ARG A 168 -16.70 -25.15 -7.95
CA ARG A 168 -15.27 -24.83 -7.84
C ARG A 168 -14.86 -23.73 -8.80
N SER A 169 -15.32 -23.78 -10.05
CA SER A 169 -15.08 -22.73 -11.03
C SER A 169 -15.62 -21.38 -10.55
N ASN A 170 -16.88 -21.33 -10.10
CA ASN A 170 -17.48 -20.10 -9.58
C ASN A 170 -16.73 -19.54 -8.35
N ALA A 171 -16.31 -20.42 -7.43
CA ALA A 171 -15.48 -20.01 -6.29
C ALA A 171 -14.13 -19.44 -6.72
N ALA A 172 -13.50 -20.01 -7.75
CA ALA A 172 -12.23 -19.51 -8.30
C ALA A 172 -12.41 -18.11 -8.93
N HIS A 173 -13.47 -17.91 -9.71
CA HIS A 173 -13.80 -16.60 -10.31
C HIS A 173 -14.04 -15.52 -9.24
N ALA A 174 -14.84 -15.82 -8.22
CA ALA A 174 -15.10 -14.89 -7.12
C ALA A 174 -13.80 -14.53 -6.35
N ARG A 175 -12.91 -15.50 -6.12
CA ARG A 175 -11.61 -15.27 -5.47
C ARG A 175 -10.65 -14.45 -6.33
N ALA A 176 -10.62 -14.68 -7.65
CA ALA A 176 -9.82 -13.90 -8.57
C ALA A 176 -10.25 -12.43 -8.57
N ARG A 177 -11.56 -12.16 -8.63
CA ARG A 177 -12.12 -10.80 -8.52
C ARG A 177 -11.79 -10.13 -7.19
N ARG A 178 -11.92 -10.85 -6.08
CA ARG A 178 -11.51 -10.34 -4.75
C ARG A 178 -10.03 -9.95 -4.72
N ARG A 179 -9.14 -10.76 -5.29
CA ARG A 179 -7.70 -10.45 -5.35
C ARG A 179 -7.42 -9.21 -6.19
N ALA A 180 -8.02 -9.12 -7.38
CA ALA A 180 -7.89 -7.94 -8.25
C ALA A 180 -8.37 -6.65 -7.56
N LEU A 181 -9.47 -6.71 -6.79
CA LEU A 181 -9.94 -5.57 -6.00
C LEU A 181 -8.98 -5.21 -4.87
N LEU A 182 -8.42 -6.20 -4.16
CA LEU A 182 -7.42 -5.94 -3.11
C LEU A 182 -6.15 -5.32 -3.69
N GLU A 183 -5.69 -5.76 -4.85
CA GLU A 183 -4.57 -5.17 -5.58
C GLU A 183 -4.85 -3.71 -5.98
N LEU A 184 -6.06 -3.44 -6.48
CA LEU A 184 -6.49 -2.08 -6.83
C LEU A 184 -6.58 -1.18 -5.59
N VAL A 185 -7.19 -1.66 -4.51
CA VAL A 185 -7.25 -0.92 -3.23
C VAL A 185 -5.84 -0.63 -2.74
N HIS A 186 -4.94 -1.61 -2.81
CA HIS A 186 -3.54 -1.44 -2.43
C HIS A 186 -2.85 -0.36 -3.27
N ALA A 187 -3.00 -0.41 -4.60
CA ALA A 187 -2.42 0.59 -5.51
C ALA A 187 -2.94 2.01 -5.21
N TRP A 188 -4.24 2.17 -4.99
CA TRP A 188 -4.83 3.45 -4.63
C TRP A 188 -4.37 3.95 -3.25
N GLN A 189 -4.24 3.05 -2.28
CA GLN A 189 -3.75 3.39 -0.96
C GLN A 189 -2.28 3.85 -1.03
N VAL A 190 -1.43 3.16 -1.78
CA VAL A 190 -0.04 3.58 -2.04
C VAL A 190 0.01 4.94 -2.73
N ARG A 191 -0.85 5.20 -3.71
CA ARG A 191 -0.92 6.52 -4.36
C ARG A 191 -1.32 7.63 -3.38
N ALA A 192 -2.27 7.35 -2.49
CA ALA A 192 -2.74 8.30 -1.48
C ALA A 192 -1.68 8.59 -0.41
N THR A 193 -0.92 7.57 0.03
CA THR A 193 0.18 7.75 0.98
C THR A 193 1.33 8.52 0.33
N LEU A 194 1.70 8.21 -0.92
CA LEU A 194 2.73 8.94 -1.66
C LEU A 194 2.37 10.42 -1.84
N ARG A 195 1.10 10.75 -2.10
CA ARG A 195 0.67 12.15 -2.23
C ARG A 195 0.83 12.91 -0.92
N ARG A 196 0.48 12.30 0.21
CA ARG A 196 0.69 12.89 1.54
C ARG A 196 2.17 13.04 1.88
N ALA A 197 2.95 11.99 1.62
CA ALA A 197 4.39 12.01 1.84
C ALA A 197 5.05 13.16 1.06
N ARG A 198 4.69 13.35 -0.22
CA ARG A 198 5.19 14.49 -1.03
C ARG A 198 4.87 15.85 -0.41
N ILE A 199 3.65 16.03 0.10
CA ILE A 199 3.26 17.29 0.75
C ILE A 199 4.09 17.52 2.02
N HIS A 200 4.26 16.49 2.85
CA HIS A 200 5.07 16.60 4.05
C HIS A 200 6.55 16.86 3.75
N THR A 201 7.13 16.22 2.71
CA THR A 201 8.50 16.50 2.30
C THR A 201 8.67 17.92 1.77
N LEU A 202 7.69 18.44 1.01
CA LEU A 202 7.74 19.82 0.52
C LEU A 202 7.64 20.83 1.67
N LEU A 203 6.70 20.63 2.58
CA LEU A 203 6.54 21.48 3.77
C LEU A 203 7.81 21.47 4.64
N ALA A 204 8.39 20.30 4.86
CA ALA A 204 9.62 20.19 5.62
C ALA A 204 10.80 20.86 4.92
N SER A 205 10.96 20.67 3.60
CA SER A 205 12.01 21.35 2.84
C SER A 205 11.87 22.88 2.93
N LEU A 206 10.63 23.38 2.88
CA LEU A 206 10.35 24.80 3.01
C LEU A 206 10.71 25.31 4.41
N LEU A 207 10.41 24.53 5.45
CA LEU A 207 10.78 24.85 6.83
C LEU A 207 12.30 24.91 7.03
N VAL A 208 13.03 23.94 6.45
CA VAL A 208 14.51 23.89 6.51
C VAL A 208 15.13 25.07 5.77
N VAL A 209 14.65 25.38 4.56
CA VAL A 209 15.15 26.55 3.79
C VAL A 209 14.86 27.84 4.55
N ALA A 210 13.65 28.02 5.09
CA ALA A 210 13.30 29.19 5.87
C ALA A 210 14.17 29.34 7.13
N GLY A 211 14.38 28.26 7.88
CA GLY A 211 15.25 28.24 9.06
C GLY A 211 16.71 28.57 8.72
N ALA A 212 17.24 28.00 7.64
CA ALA A 212 18.59 28.29 7.17
C ALA A 212 18.76 29.74 6.71
N VAL A 213 17.79 30.30 5.97
CA VAL A 213 17.81 31.70 5.54
C VAL A 213 17.77 32.65 6.74
N LEU A 214 16.92 32.38 7.74
CA LEU A 214 16.86 33.17 8.97
C LEU A 214 18.19 33.12 9.74
N PHE A 215 18.81 31.94 9.85
CA PHE A 215 20.12 31.79 10.47
C PHE A 215 21.19 32.60 9.74
N LEU A 216 21.25 32.48 8.41
CA LEU A 216 22.23 33.21 7.58
C LEU A 216 22.05 34.72 7.70
N LEU A 217 20.81 35.24 7.61
CA LEU A 217 20.51 36.67 7.78
C LEU A 217 20.97 37.20 9.15
N ALA A 218 20.78 36.43 10.22
CA ALA A 218 21.24 36.79 11.56
C ALA A 218 22.78 36.80 11.69
N THR A 219 23.48 36.04 10.84
CA THR A 219 24.95 35.95 10.87
C THR A 219 25.68 36.86 9.87
N ASP A 220 24.99 37.35 8.84
CA ASP A 220 25.56 38.19 7.75
C ASP A 220 25.25 39.69 7.91
N GLY A 221 24.25 40.04 8.75
CA GLY A 221 23.79 41.41 8.96
C GLY A 221 24.44 42.20 10.12
N GLY A 222 25.55 41.70 10.69
CA GLY A 222 26.26 42.29 11.84
C GLY A 222 27.71 42.69 11.52
#